data_AF-A0A7Z2J7I5-F1
#
_entry.id   AF-A0A7Z2J7I5-F1
#
_cell.length_a   1.000
_cell.length_b   1.000
_cell.length_c   1.000
_cell.angle_alpha   90.00
_cell.angle_beta   90.00
_cell.angle_gamma   90.00
#
_symmetry.space_group_name_H-M   'P 1'
#
loop_
_entity.id
_entity.type
_entity.pdbx_description
1 polymer ?
#
loop_
_entity_poly.entity_id
_entity_poly.type
_entity_poly.pdbx_seq_one_letter_code
_entity_poly.pdbx_strand_id
1 'polypeptide(L)'
;MGHLVRRGICFVLLIISSAAAHASLDCEGSHGGFRFQTDDSWTGTDKLEHFAVSAPFGALGGWLTRDTDHPVVYGTLIGTVPGLLKETLDGTCRTDGFSYKDLFADALGALTGAWLAHWALTYSRDSHSQTFGLRYDNVF
;
A
#
# COMPACT_ATOMS: atom_id res chain seq x y z
N MET A 1 22.15 3.74 13.01
CA MET A 1 21.14 3.89 11.92
C MET A 1 20.10 2.77 11.86
N GLY A 2 20.40 1.52 12.24
CA GLY A 2 19.41 0.43 12.21
C GLY A 2 18.17 0.60 13.11
N HIS A 3 18.27 1.32 14.24
CA HIS A 3 17.16 1.49 15.18
C HIS A 3 16.08 2.50 14.72
N LEU A 4 16.42 3.50 13.90
CA LEU A 4 15.47 4.50 13.40
C LEU A 4 14.59 3.96 12.28
N VAL A 5 15.19 3.23 11.33
CA VAL A 5 14.46 2.53 10.26
C VAL A 5 13.53 1.45 10.86
N ARG A 6 14.01 0.71 11.86
CA ARG A 6 13.20 -0.31 12.56
C ARG A 6 12.02 0.32 13.32
N ARG A 7 12.18 1.51 13.90
CA ARG A 7 11.11 2.27 14.58
C ARG A 7 10.09 2.85 13.60
N GLY A 8 10.53 3.36 12.44
CA GLY A 8 9.63 3.86 11.39
C GLY A 8 8.77 2.76 10.77
N ILE A 9 9.36 1.58 10.52
CA ILE A 9 8.63 0.39 10.06
C ILE A 9 7.61 -0.06 11.11
N CYS A 10 7.96 -0.08 12.41
CA CYS A 10 6.99 -0.39 13.47
C CYS A 10 5.83 0.61 13.54
N PHE A 11 6.07 1.89 13.29
CA PHE A 11 5.00 2.91 13.27
C PHE A 11 4.06 2.74 12.07
N VAL A 12 4.60 2.47 10.88
CA VAL A 12 3.79 2.16 9.69
C VAL A 12 3.00 0.86 9.90
N LEU A 13 3.61 -0.17 10.48
CA LEU A 13 2.92 -1.41 10.83
C LEU A 13 1.82 -1.20 11.89
N LEU A 14 2.03 -0.31 12.86
CA LEU A 14 1.03 0.05 13.87
C LEU A 14 -0.13 0.85 13.27
N ILE A 15 0.15 1.74 12.32
CA ILE A 15 -0.90 2.48 11.58
C ILE A 15 -1.67 1.53 10.65
N ILE A 16 -0.99 0.62 9.95
CA ILE A 16 -1.62 -0.42 9.13
C ILE A 16 -2.54 -1.32 9.95
N SER A 17 -2.08 -1.75 11.13
CA SER A 17 -2.89 -2.61 12.01
C SER A 17 -4.08 -1.87 12.64
N SER A 18 -3.98 -0.55 12.86
CA SER A 18 -5.16 0.25 13.25
C SER A 18 -6.11 0.45 12.06
N ALA A 19 -5.62 0.81 10.87
CA ALA A 19 -6.43 1.04 9.67
C ALA A 19 -7.18 -0.22 9.20
N ALA A 20 -6.52 -1.39 9.25
CA ALA A 20 -7.14 -2.68 8.95
C ALA A 20 -8.22 -3.09 9.97
N ALA A 21 -8.19 -2.53 11.18
CA ALA A 21 -9.25 -2.75 12.17
C ALA A 21 -10.52 -1.91 11.89
N HIS A 22 -10.46 -0.96 10.93
CA HIS A 22 -11.60 -0.10 10.56
C HIS A 22 -12.19 -0.42 9.17
N ALA A 23 -11.47 -1.15 8.32
CA ALA A 23 -12.06 -1.72 7.11
C ALA A 23 -13.01 -2.84 7.53
N SER A 24 -14.31 -2.53 7.63
CA SER A 24 -15.32 -3.50 7.98
C SER A 24 -15.28 -4.67 6.98
N LEU A 25 -14.98 -5.86 7.51
CA LEU A 25 -15.29 -7.12 6.86
C LEU A 25 -16.70 -7.51 7.31
N ASP A 26 -17.70 -6.71 6.93
CA ASP A 26 -19.11 -6.91 7.33
C ASP A 26 -19.77 -7.97 6.45
N CYS A 27 -19.18 -9.16 6.45
CA CYS A 27 -19.82 -10.36 5.93
C CYS A 27 -20.58 -11.01 7.09
N GLU A 28 -21.82 -10.57 7.29
CA GLU A 28 -22.74 -11.06 8.33
C GLU A 28 -23.11 -12.53 8.05
N GLY A 29 -22.18 -13.46 8.30
CA GLY A 29 -22.33 -14.91 8.35
C GLY A 29 -22.81 -15.65 7.09
N SER A 30 -23.22 -14.95 6.03
CA SER A 30 -23.89 -15.55 4.88
C SER A 30 -23.18 -15.24 3.58
N HIS A 31 -22.41 -16.22 3.09
CA HIS A 31 -21.86 -16.19 1.73
C HIS A 31 -22.92 -16.64 0.71
N GLY A 32 -22.90 -16.03 -0.47
CA GLY A 32 -23.76 -16.30 -1.63
C GLY A 32 -22.95 -16.48 -2.91
N GLY A 33 -23.62 -16.40 -4.06
CA GLY A 33 -22.93 -16.33 -5.36
C GLY A 33 -22.16 -15.02 -5.51
N PHE A 34 -21.18 -14.98 -6.41
CA PHE A 34 -20.36 -13.78 -6.64
C PHE A 34 -21.19 -12.65 -7.27
N ARG A 35 -21.17 -11.45 -6.68
CA ARG A 35 -21.92 -10.27 -7.13
C ARG A 35 -21.01 -9.07 -7.33
N PHE A 36 -21.30 -8.29 -8.37
CA PHE A 36 -20.68 -6.98 -8.60
C PHE A 36 -21.59 -5.88 -8.05
N GLN A 37 -21.01 -4.93 -7.34
CA GLN A 37 -21.63 -3.68 -6.91
C GLN A 37 -21.37 -2.63 -8.02
N THR A 38 -22.43 -2.13 -8.67
CA THR A 38 -22.30 -1.13 -9.74
C THR A 38 -22.87 0.23 -9.39
N ASP A 39 -23.74 0.28 -8.38
CA ASP A 39 -24.61 1.43 -8.07
C ASP A 39 -24.03 2.33 -6.97
N ASP A 40 -22.81 2.08 -6.54
CA ASP A 40 -22.07 2.88 -5.54
C ASP A 40 -21.52 4.20 -6.12
N SER A 41 -21.23 5.17 -5.26
CA SER A 41 -20.75 6.50 -5.71
C SER A 41 -19.25 6.52 -5.94
N TRP A 42 -18.76 7.32 -6.90
CA TRP A 42 -17.32 7.54 -7.10
C TRP A 42 -16.68 8.48 -6.07
N THR A 43 -17.48 9.25 -5.35
CA THR A 43 -17.01 10.35 -4.49
C THR A 43 -17.50 10.23 -3.05
N GLY A 44 -17.86 9.01 -2.63
CA GLY A 44 -18.27 8.74 -1.26
C GLY A 44 -17.10 8.72 -0.28
N THR A 45 -17.41 8.84 1.01
CA THR A 45 -16.42 8.77 2.10
C THR A 45 -15.78 7.39 2.20
N ASP A 46 -16.51 6.35 1.83
CA ASP A 46 -16.02 4.97 1.66
C ASP A 46 -14.82 4.91 0.70
N LYS A 47 -14.87 5.60 -0.44
CA LYS A 47 -13.75 5.61 -1.41
C LYS A 47 -12.51 6.26 -0.81
N LEU A 48 -12.70 7.28 0.01
CA LEU A 48 -11.59 7.93 0.71
C LEU A 48 -10.97 7.00 1.76
N GLU A 49 -11.78 6.17 2.42
CA GLU A 49 -11.28 5.17 3.37
C GLU A 49 -10.44 4.11 2.65
N HIS A 50 -10.93 3.53 1.55
CA HIS A 50 -10.16 2.61 0.69
C HIS A 50 -8.81 3.21 0.27
N PHE A 51 -8.85 4.44 -0.26
CA PHE A 51 -7.63 5.17 -0.62
C PHE A 51 -6.67 5.34 0.57
N ALA A 52 -7.16 5.81 1.71
CA ALA A 52 -6.35 6.12 2.88
C ALA A 52 -5.74 4.87 3.52
N VAL A 53 -6.51 3.78 3.60
CA VAL A 53 -6.07 2.49 4.13
C VAL A 53 -5.04 1.85 3.21
N SER A 54 -5.20 1.98 1.89
CA SER A 54 -4.30 1.39 0.90
C SER A 54 -2.97 2.12 0.73
N ALA A 55 -2.89 3.41 1.08
CA ALA A 55 -1.64 4.17 0.98
C ALA A 55 -0.48 3.60 1.82
N PRO A 56 -0.64 3.28 3.11
CA PRO A 56 0.40 2.57 3.88
C PRO A 56 0.87 1.25 3.26
N PHE A 57 -0.03 0.46 2.67
CA PHE A 57 0.33 -0.80 2.01
C PHE A 57 1.17 -0.57 0.76
N GLY A 58 0.81 0.43 -0.05
CA GLY A 58 1.63 0.90 -1.16
C GLY A 58 3.02 1.37 -0.74
N ALA A 59 3.11 2.15 0.34
CA ALA A 59 4.38 2.62 0.88
C ALA A 59 5.28 1.46 1.34
N LEU A 60 4.71 0.46 2.02
CA LEU A 60 5.42 -0.76 2.40
C LEU A 60 5.89 -1.55 1.17
N GLY A 61 5.02 -1.72 0.16
CA GLY A 61 5.37 -2.35 -1.10
C GLY A 61 6.52 -1.63 -1.82
N GLY A 62 6.46 -0.30 -1.89
CA GLY A 62 7.52 0.53 -2.48
C GLY A 62 8.85 0.40 -1.73
N TRP A 63 8.81 0.27 -0.40
CA TRP A 63 10.00 -0.01 0.40
C TRP A 63 10.56 -1.41 0.17
N LEU A 64 9.71 -2.44 0.06
CA LEU A 64 10.13 -3.82 -0.21
C LEU A 64 10.76 -3.95 -1.60
N THR A 65 10.27 -3.19 -2.57
CA THR A 65 10.69 -3.25 -3.97
C THR A 65 11.69 -2.16 -4.35
N ARG A 66 12.22 -1.43 -3.36
CA ARG A 66 13.10 -0.25 -3.55
C ARG A 66 14.38 -0.49 -4.37
N ASP A 67 14.80 -1.75 -4.48
CA ASP A 67 16.03 -2.17 -5.17
C ASP A 67 15.72 -2.89 -6.50
N THR A 68 14.49 -2.73 -7.03
CA THR A 68 14.05 -3.23 -8.34
C THR A 68 14.07 -2.12 -9.41
N ASP A 69 13.87 -2.48 -10.67
CA ASP A 69 13.81 -1.52 -11.79
C ASP A 69 12.60 -0.56 -11.71
N HIS A 70 11.49 -1.01 -11.11
CA HIS A 70 10.23 -0.28 -11.06
C HIS A 70 9.59 -0.32 -9.66
N PRO A 71 10.22 0.30 -8.64
CA PRO A 71 9.79 0.20 -7.24
C PRO A 71 8.37 0.75 -7.00
N VAL A 72 7.98 1.80 -7.72
CA VAL A 72 6.62 2.36 -7.58
C VAL A 72 5.57 1.41 -8.16
N VAL A 73 5.84 0.81 -9.33
CA VAL A 73 4.89 -0.10 -9.99
C VAL A 73 4.72 -1.37 -9.15
N TYR A 74 5.81 -2.04 -8.79
CA TYR A 74 5.74 -3.26 -7.99
C TYR A 74 5.22 -2.98 -6.58
N GLY A 75 5.59 -1.84 -5.99
CA GLY A 75 5.05 -1.41 -4.71
C GLY A 75 3.56 -1.17 -4.73
N THR A 76 3.04 -0.58 -5.81
CA THR A 76 1.60 -0.40 -6.03
C THR A 76 0.90 -1.75 -6.14
N LEU A 77 1.39 -2.64 -7.00
CA LEU A 77 0.79 -3.96 -7.20
C LEU A 77 0.70 -4.76 -5.88
N ILE A 78 1.78 -4.78 -5.10
CA ILE A 78 1.78 -5.42 -3.77
C ILE A 78 0.81 -4.71 -2.83
N GLY A 79 0.81 -3.38 -2.83
CA GLY A 79 -0.05 -2.56 -1.97
C GLY A 79 -1.54 -2.68 -2.26
N THR A 80 -1.94 -3.02 -3.49
CA THR A 80 -3.35 -3.22 -3.88
C THR A 80 -3.90 -4.59 -3.46
N VAL A 81 -3.04 -5.58 -3.16
CA VAL A 81 -3.48 -6.94 -2.84
C VAL A 81 -4.49 -6.99 -1.68
N PRO A 82 -4.31 -6.29 -0.55
CA PRO A 82 -5.30 -6.28 0.53
C PRO A 82 -6.70 -5.79 0.09
N GLY A 83 -6.77 -4.70 -0.69
CA GLY A 83 -8.02 -4.18 -1.24
C GLY A 83 -8.69 -5.15 -2.20
N LEU A 84 -7.91 -5.75 -3.12
CA LEU A 84 -8.41 -6.80 -4.02
C LEU A 84 -9.00 -8.00 -3.25
N LEU A 85 -8.33 -8.43 -2.18
CA LEU A 85 -8.83 -9.52 -1.34
C LEU A 85 -10.12 -9.12 -0.63
N LYS A 86 -10.21 -7.90 -0.08
CA LYS A 86 -11.45 -7.37 0.53
C LYS A 86 -12.60 -7.38 -0.47
N GLU A 87 -12.44 -6.74 -1.62
CA GLU A 87 -13.51 -6.65 -2.63
C GLU A 87 -13.92 -8.04 -3.14
N THR A 88 -12.97 -8.97 -3.27
CA THR A 88 -13.27 -10.35 -3.65
C THR A 88 -14.11 -11.06 -2.58
N LEU A 89 -13.82 -10.84 -1.29
CA LEU A 89 -14.62 -11.37 -0.19
C LEU A 89 -16.00 -10.73 -0.16
N ASP A 90 -16.10 -9.41 -0.30
CA ASP A 90 -17.36 -8.66 -0.32
C ASP A 90 -18.23 -9.12 -1.51
N GLY A 91 -17.61 -9.43 -2.65
CA GLY A 91 -18.26 -10.09 -3.79
C GLY A 91 -18.91 -11.43 -3.48
N THR A 92 -18.45 -12.16 -2.46
CA THR A 92 -19.09 -13.41 -2.01
C THR A 92 -20.17 -13.19 -0.94
N CYS A 93 -20.32 -11.99 -0.40
CA CYS A 93 -21.23 -11.72 0.71
C CYS A 93 -22.63 -11.40 0.18
N ARG A 94 -23.69 -11.81 0.90
CA ARG A 94 -25.07 -11.59 0.42
C ARG A 94 -25.56 -10.16 0.58
N THR A 95 -24.99 -9.46 1.54
CA THR A 95 -25.32 -8.09 1.95
C THR A 95 -24.52 -7.04 1.19
N ASP A 96 -23.47 -7.46 0.48
CA ASP A 96 -22.52 -6.58 -0.22
C ASP A 96 -22.13 -7.16 -1.59
N GLY A 97 -21.22 -6.51 -2.30
CA GLY A 97 -20.70 -6.98 -3.58
C GLY A 97 -19.33 -6.41 -3.91
N PHE A 98 -18.65 -7.02 -4.89
CA PHE A 98 -17.36 -6.55 -5.37
C PHE A 98 -17.53 -5.18 -6.03
N SER A 99 -16.90 -4.13 -5.50
CA SER A 99 -16.88 -2.82 -6.12
C SER A 99 -15.55 -2.57 -6.83
N TYR A 100 -15.63 -2.38 -8.14
CA TYR A 100 -14.47 -1.95 -8.91
C TYR A 100 -14.06 -0.50 -8.61
N LYS A 101 -14.97 0.31 -8.03
CA LYS A 101 -14.68 1.69 -7.64
C LYS A 101 -13.87 1.73 -6.35
N ASP A 102 -14.19 0.85 -5.40
CA ASP A 102 -13.39 0.65 -4.19
C ASP A 102 -12.01 0.09 -4.53
N LEU A 103 -11.95 -0.94 -5.38
CA LEU A 103 -10.67 -1.46 -5.85
C LEU A 103 -9.82 -0.40 -6.57
N PHE A 104 -10.46 0.51 -7.31
CA PHE A 104 -9.77 1.63 -7.94
C PHE A 104 -9.23 2.63 -6.90
N ALA A 105 -10.02 2.96 -5.89
CA ALA A 105 -9.58 3.81 -4.79
C ALA A 105 -8.41 3.17 -4.02
N ASP A 106 -8.45 1.85 -3.79
CA ASP A 106 -7.35 1.08 -3.20
C ASP A 106 -6.08 1.15 -4.07
N ALA A 107 -6.20 0.95 -5.38
CA ALA A 107 -5.08 1.05 -6.31
C ALA A 107 -4.46 2.46 -6.32
N LEU A 108 -5.29 3.51 -6.31
CA LEU A 108 -4.82 4.90 -6.23
C LEU A 108 -4.14 5.22 -4.89
N GLY A 109 -4.67 4.68 -3.79
CA GLY A 109 -4.07 4.77 -2.47
C GLY A 109 -2.69 4.13 -2.46
N ALA A 110 -2.61 2.86 -2.86
CA ALA A 110 -1.37 2.10 -2.96
C ALA A 110 -0.34 2.80 -3.88
N LEU A 111 -0.78 3.36 -5.01
CA LEU A 111 0.10 4.12 -5.90
C LEU A 111 0.68 5.34 -5.21
N THR A 112 -0.17 6.14 -4.57
CA THR A 112 0.24 7.32 -3.80
C THR A 112 1.27 6.94 -2.73
N GLY A 113 1.00 5.87 -1.98
CA GLY A 113 1.89 5.36 -0.96
C GLY A 113 3.25 4.93 -1.50
N ALA A 114 3.26 4.11 -2.56
CA ALA A 114 4.48 3.62 -3.18
C ALA A 114 5.33 4.77 -3.75
N TRP A 115 4.67 5.76 -4.36
CA TRP A 115 5.32 6.95 -4.89
C TRP A 115 5.95 7.82 -3.79
N LEU A 116 5.21 8.10 -2.70
CA LEU A 116 5.74 8.85 -1.56
C LEU A 116 6.92 8.14 -0.88
N ALA A 117 6.84 6.81 -0.72
CA ALA A 117 7.94 6.02 -0.18
C ALA A 117 9.17 6.08 -1.09
N HIS A 118 8.98 5.94 -2.40
CA HIS A 118 10.07 6.05 -3.37
C HIS A 118 10.73 7.44 -3.32
N TRP A 119 9.93 8.52 -3.32
CA TRP A 119 10.44 9.89 -3.20
C TRP A 119 11.23 10.09 -1.90
N ALA A 120 10.71 9.64 -0.76
CA ALA A 120 11.39 9.76 0.53
C ALA A 120 12.71 8.97 0.58
N LEU A 121 12.75 7.78 -0.02
CA LEU A 121 13.95 6.96 -0.11
C LEU A 121 15.01 7.60 -1.01
N THR A 122 14.63 8.13 -2.17
CA THR A 122 15.54 8.82 -3.10
C THR A 122 16.10 10.09 -2.46
N TYR A 123 15.24 10.93 -1.87
CA TYR A 123 15.67 12.14 -1.16
C TYR A 123 16.67 11.83 -0.03
N SER A 124 16.44 10.75 0.72
CA SER A 124 17.34 10.30 1.79
C SER A 124 18.68 9.78 1.26
N ARG A 125 18.69 9.12 0.09
CA ARG A 125 19.91 8.63 -0.56
C ARG A 125 20.77 9.79 -1.06
N ASP A 126 20.16 10.81 -1.65
CA ASP A 126 20.90 11.98 -2.19
C ASP A 126 21.49 12.84 -1.07
N SER A 127 20.76 13.03 0.03
CA SER A 127 21.26 13.79 1.20
C SER A 127 22.46 13.13 1.89
N HIS A 128 22.69 11.82 1.71
CA HIS A 128 23.79 11.07 2.31
C HIS A 128 24.87 10.64 1.30
N SER A 129 24.66 10.85 -0.01
CA SER A 129 25.59 10.40 -1.07
C SER A 129 26.75 11.35 -1.34
N GLN A 130 27.00 12.37 -0.51
CA GLN A 130 28.32 13.01 -0.46
C GLN A 130 29.29 12.18 0.39
N THR A 131 29.47 10.90 0.05
CA THR A 131 30.58 10.12 0.60
C THR A 131 31.61 9.92 -0.52
N PHE A 132 32.62 10.80 -0.56
CA PHE A 132 33.74 10.70 -1.49
C PHE A 132 34.59 9.48 -1.08
N GLY A 133 34.39 8.34 -1.74
CA GLY A 133 35.18 7.14 -1.51
C GLY A 133 36.52 7.22 -2.24
N LEU A 134 37.60 7.55 -1.52
CA LEU A 134 38.96 7.39 -2.04
C LEU A 134 39.29 5.89 -2.06
N ARG A 135 39.26 5.30 -3.27
CA ARG A 135 39.79 3.97 -3.53
C ARG A 135 41.31 4.07 -3.67
N TYR A 136 42.04 3.59 -2.66
CA TYR A 136 43.48 3.36 -2.78
C TYR A 136 43.71 1.97 -3.35
N ASP A 137 43.97 1.89 -4.66
CA ASP A 137 44.51 0.68 -5.25
C ASP A 137 46.03 0.66 -4.96
N ASN A 138 46.44 -0.11 -3.96
CA ASN A 138 47.85 -0.42 -3.73
C ASN A 138 48.31 -1.44 -4.78
N VAL A 139 48.63 -0.95 -5.98
CA VAL A 139 49.38 -1.73 -6.96
C VAL A 139 50.86 -1.50 -6.69
N PHE A 140 51.44 -2.41 -5.92
CA PHE A 140 52.90 -2.60 -5.83
C PHE A 140 53.33 -3.69 -6.83
#